data_AF-A0A377DJQ2-F1
#
_entry.id   AF-A0A377DJQ2-F1
#
_cell.length_a   1.000
_cell.length_b   1.000
_cell.length_c   1.000
_cell.angle_alpha   90.00
_cell.angle_beta   90.00
_cell.angle_gamma   90.00
#
_symmetry.space_group_name_H-M   'P 1'
#
loop_
_entity.id
_entity.type
_entity.pdbx_description
1 polymer ?
#
loop_
_entity_poly.entity_id
_entity_poly.type
_entity_poly.pdbx_seq_one_letter_code
_entity_poly.pdbx_strand_id
1 'polypeptide(L)' 'MLPFLQNRDAQAVQRQRVADNFPGSDAYYNYVLTLFGQGWDQHRFRFSTKGELLPDWGQECANSH' A
#
# COMPACT_ATOMS: atom_id res chain seq x y z
N MET A 1 -1.69 11.59 -12.38
CA MET A 1 -2.22 10.23 -12.15
C MET A 1 -1.41 9.27 -13.03
N LEU A 2 -0.86 8.19 -12.47
CA LEU A 2 0.06 7.31 -13.22
C LEU A 2 -0.67 6.60 -14.38
N PRO A 3 -0.10 6.52 -15.61
CA PRO A 3 -0.78 6.02 -16.80
C PRO A 3 -1.31 4.58 -16.70
N PHE A 4 -0.68 3.71 -15.91
CA PHE A 4 -1.12 2.32 -15.74
C PHE A 4 -2.39 2.17 -14.87
N LEU A 5 -2.78 3.22 -14.13
CA LEU A 5 -4.01 3.23 -13.32
C LEU A 5 -5.26 3.61 -14.14
N GLN A 6 -5.11 3.90 -15.44
CA GLN A 6 -6.22 4.22 -16.34
C GLN A 6 -7.08 2.98 -16.67
N ASN A 7 -6.51 1.78 -16.55
CA ASN A 7 -7.22 0.53 -16.78
C ASN A 7 -7.62 -0.11 -15.44
N ARG A 8 -8.87 0.16 -15.01
CA ARG A 8 -9.41 -0.34 -13.73
C ARG A 8 -9.44 -1.87 -13.65
N ASP A 9 -9.60 -2.56 -14.77
CA ASP A 9 -9.63 -4.02 -14.83
C ASP A 9 -8.22 -4.59 -14.58
N ALA A 10 -7.19 -3.97 -15.17
CA ALA A 10 -5.80 -4.34 -14.91
C ALA A 10 -5.40 -4.12 -13.44
N GLN A 11 -5.88 -3.04 -12.81
CA GLN A 11 -5.64 -2.80 -11.38
C GLN A 11 -6.30 -3.88 -10.51
N ALA A 12 -7.54 -4.28 -10.82
CA ALA A 12 -8.24 -5.33 -10.08
C ALA A 12 -7.52 -6.69 -10.19
N VAL A 13 -7.10 -7.07 -11.41
CA VAL A 13 -6.32 -8.29 -11.64
C VAL A 13 -4.99 -8.26 -10.90
N GLN A 14 -4.30 -7.10 -10.88
CA GLN A 14 -3.04 -6.96 -10.15
C GLN A 14 -3.23 -7.08 -8.63
N ARG A 15 -4.31 -6.50 -8.09
CA ARG A 15 -4.66 -6.64 -6.66
C ARG A 15 -4.95 -8.09 -6.29
N GLN A 16 -5.70 -8.80 -7.12
CA GLN A 16 -5.98 -10.23 -6.92
C GLN A 16 -4.68 -11.05 -6.92
N ARG A 17 -3.79 -10.82 -7.88
CA ARG A 17 -2.49 -11.52 -7.95
C ARG A 17 -1.62 -11.32 -6.72
N VAL A 18 -1.57 -10.09 -6.19
CA VAL A 18 -0.80 -9.76 -4.98
C VAL A 18 -1.41 -10.43 -3.74
N ALA A 19 -2.74 -10.51 -3.66
CA ALA A 19 -3.42 -11.23 -2.59
C ALA A 19 -3.17 -12.75 -2.66
N ASP A 20 -3.22 -13.32 -3.86
CA ASP A 20 -3.04 -14.77 -4.07
C ASP A 20 -1.57 -15.20 -3.96
N ASN A 21 -0.63 -14.31 -4.28
CA ASN A 21 0.81 -14.59 -4.29
C ASN A 21 1.55 -13.62 -3.38
N PHE A 22 1.13 -13.56 -2.11
CA PHE A 22 1.81 -12.71 -1.14
C PHE A 22 3.26 -13.18 -0.98
N PRO A 23 4.26 -12.29 -1.13
CA PRO A 23 5.66 -12.68 -1.10
C PRO A 23 6.04 -13.30 0.26
N GLY A 24 6.78 -14.41 0.20
CA GLY A 24 7.36 -15.06 1.36
C GLY A 24 8.48 -14.25 2.00
N SER A 25 8.99 -14.75 3.12
CA SER A 25 10.09 -14.14 3.88
C SER A 25 11.43 -14.11 3.14
N ASP A 26 11.57 -14.88 2.05
CA ASP A 26 12.75 -14.97 1.20
C ASP A 26 12.74 -13.95 0.04
N ALA A 27 11.65 -13.21 -0.15
CA ALA A 27 11.45 -12.32 -1.29
C ALA A 27 11.48 -10.83 -0.92
N TYR A 28 12.57 -10.37 -0.27
CA TYR A 28 12.71 -9.01 0.28
C TYR A 28 12.23 -7.89 -0.65
N TYR A 29 12.71 -7.87 -1.91
CA TYR A 29 12.36 -6.80 -2.85
C TYR A 29 10.87 -6.82 -3.22
N ASN A 30 10.32 -8.01 -3.50
CA ASN A 30 8.90 -8.18 -3.79
C ASN A 30 8.04 -7.82 -2.57
N TYR A 31 8.53 -8.12 -1.37
CA TYR A 31 7.88 -7.79 -0.11
C TYR A 31 7.78 -6.29 0.09
N VAL A 32 8.89 -5.56 -0.08
CA VAL A 32 8.91 -4.09 0.04
C VAL A 32 7.98 -3.43 -0.99
N LEU A 33 8.02 -3.89 -2.25
CA LEU A 33 7.11 -3.38 -3.29
C LEU A 33 5.64 -3.65 -2.96
N THR A 34 5.34 -4.83 -2.41
CA THR A 34 3.99 -5.20 -1.99
C THR A 34 3.53 -4.32 -0.82
N LEU A 35 4.38 -4.07 0.17
CA LEU A 35 4.05 -3.18 1.30
C LEU A 35 3.71 -1.76 0.84
N PHE A 36 4.51 -1.17 -0.04
CA PHE A 36 4.23 0.18 -0.54
C PHE A 36 2.98 0.21 -1.43
N GLY A 37 2.86 -0.72 -2.37
CA GLY A 37 1.74 -0.75 -3.31
C GLY A 37 0.41 -1.06 -2.63
N GLN A 38 0.36 -2.14 -1.85
CA GLN A 38 -0.84 -2.55 -1.12
C GLN A 38 -1.15 -1.59 0.04
N GLY A 39 -0.14 -1.10 0.76
CA GLY A 39 -0.33 -0.11 1.82
C GLY A 39 -0.93 1.19 1.29
N TRP A 40 -0.51 1.63 0.11
CA TRP A 40 -1.14 2.76 -0.56
C TRP A 40 -2.57 2.42 -1.01
N ASP A 41 -2.83 1.27 -1.66
CA ASP A 41 -4.19 0.91 -2.08
C ASP A 41 -5.18 0.81 -0.89
N GLN A 42 -4.71 0.28 0.25
CA GLN A 42 -5.47 0.13 1.50
C GLN A 42 -5.55 1.42 2.35
N HIS A 43 -5.12 2.58 1.84
CA HIS A 43 -5.12 3.86 2.55
C HIS A 43 -4.28 3.91 3.86
N ARG A 44 -3.29 3.04 4.04
CA ARG A 44 -2.41 3.05 5.22
C ARG A 44 -1.52 4.29 5.31
N PHE A 45 -1.25 4.92 4.16
CA PHE A 45 -0.55 6.20 4.08
C PHE A 45 -0.92 6.96 2.80
N ARG A 46 -0.79 8.27 2.82
CA ARG A 46 -0.93 9.18 1.68
C ARG A 46 0.20 10.21 1.68
N PHE A 47 0.35 10.95 0.59
CA PHE A 47 1.23 12.10 0.53
C PHE A 47 0.38 13.36 0.37
N SER A 48 0.72 14.43 1.11
CA SER A 48 0.11 15.75 0.93
C SER A 48 0.52 16.34 -0.43
N THR A 49 -0.15 17.40 -0.88
CA THR A 49 0.24 18.10 -2.12
C THR A 49 1.64 18.71 -2.05
N LYS A 50 2.18 18.88 -0.84
CA LYS A 50 3.55 19.35 -0.57
C LYS A 50 4.56 18.21 -0.44
N GLY A 51 4.11 16.95 -0.55
CA GLY A 51 4.96 15.76 -0.45
C GLY A 51 5.18 15.27 0.98
N GLU A 52 4.43 15.76 1.96
CA GLU A 52 4.54 15.28 3.34
C GLU A 52 3.86 13.93 3.48
N LEU A 53 4.44 13.02 4.27
CA LEU A 53 3.82 11.72 4.57
C LEU A 53 2.66 11.93 5.54
N LEU A 54 1.48 11.44 5.16
CA LEU A 54 0.27 11.39 5.96
C LEU A 54 -0.01 9.92 6.32
N PRO A 55 0.54 9.41 7.42
CA PRO A 55 0.28 8.05 7.84
C PRO A 55 -1.12 7.92 8.46
N ASP A 56 -1.79 6.80 8.21
CA ASP A 56 -3.03 6.43 8.89
C ASP A 56 -2.70 5.42 10.00
N TRP A 57 -2.23 5.95 11.14
CA TRP A 57 -1.84 5.14 12.31
C TRP A 57 -3.05 4.65 13.14
N GLY A 58 -4.28 4.98 12.74
CA GLY A 58 -5.48 4.76 13.56
C GLY A 58 -5.51 5.71 14.78
N GLN A 59 -6.30 5.37 15.80
CA GLN A 59 -6.22 6.10 17.07
C GLN A 59 -4.82 5.89 17.68
N GLU A 60 -4.14 7.00 18.00
CA GLU A 60 -2.95 6.94 18.85
C GLU A 60 -3.32 6.13 20.10
N CYS A 61 -2.53 5.09 20.38
CA CYS A 61 -2.67 4.33 21.61
C CYS A 61 -2.70 5.33 22.78
N ALA A 62 -3.85 5.44 23.45
CA ALA A 62 -3.94 6.23 24.68
C ALA A 62 -2.97 5.59 25.66
N ASN A 63 -1.88 6.31 25.96
CA ASN A 63 -0.89 5.86 26.92
C ASN A 63 -1.60 5.50 28.22
N SER A 64 -1.43 4.26 28.70
CA SER A 64 -1.82 3.91 30.06
C SER A 64 -0.96 4.73 31.01
N HIS A 65 -1.60 5.62 31.75
CA HIS A 65 -0.99 6.39 32.83
C HIS A 65 -0.66 5.51 34.04
#